data_AF-A0A843IZP5-F1
#
_entry.id   AF-A0A843IZP5-F1
#
_cell.length_a   1.000
_cell.length_b   1.000
_cell.length_c   1.000
_cell.angle_alpha   90.00
_cell.angle_beta   90.00
_cell.angle_gamma   90.00
#
_symmetry.space_group_name_H-M   'P 1'
#
loop_
_entity.id
_entity.type
_entity.pdbx_description
1 polymer ?
#
loop_
_entity_poly.entity_id
_entity_poly.type
_entity_poly.pdbx_seq_one_letter_code
_entity_poly.pdbx_strand_id
1 'polypeptide(L)'
;DLTNSEVSAIAYALFATMRKKDLKKSCEIAEMIMLEYGLSGRELIAELKNTAKREYNDETLTVILSDTDFSLCTAQNEYLQINAMIARIITEVFDRE
;
A
#
# COMPACT_ATOMS: atom_id res chain seq x y z
N ASP A 1 -19.73 7.89 6.11
CA ASP A 1 -18.61 8.28 6.97
C ASP A 1 -17.59 9.08 6.19
N LEU A 2 -17.28 10.30 6.63
CA LEU A 2 -16.23 11.13 6.02
C LEU A 2 -14.86 10.45 6.12
N THR A 3 -14.59 9.75 7.23
CA THR A 3 -13.33 9.06 7.50
C THR A 3 -13.02 7.98 6.47
N ASN A 4 -14.00 7.15 6.11
CA ASN A 4 -13.84 6.14 5.06
C ASN A 4 -13.55 6.77 3.68
N SER A 5 -14.16 7.93 3.39
CA SER A 5 -13.91 8.65 2.13
C SER A 5 -12.51 9.26 2.07
N GLU A 6 -12.02 9.80 3.19
CA GLU A 6 -10.66 10.36 3.28
C GLU A 6 -9.60 9.26 3.18
N VAL A 7 -9.78 8.16 3.92
CA VAL A 7 -8.87 7.01 3.87
C VAL A 7 -8.75 6.45 2.45
N SER A 8 -9.86 6.24 1.74
CA SER A 8 -9.81 5.77 0.36
C SER A 8 -9.15 6.79 -0.58
N ALA A 9 -9.35 8.10 -0.38
CA ALA A 9 -8.70 9.13 -1.19
C ALA A 9 -7.17 9.17 -0.97
N ILE A 10 -6.71 8.96 0.26
CA ILE A 10 -5.28 8.92 0.59
C ILE A 10 -4.65 7.60 0.12
N ALA A 11 -5.34 6.47 0.22
CA ALA A 11 -4.89 5.20 -0.35
C ALA A 11 -4.74 5.29 -1.89
N TYR A 12 -5.66 5.99 -2.55
CA TYR A 12 -5.53 6.32 -3.97
C TYR A 12 -4.29 7.19 -4.25
N ALA A 13 -4.04 8.22 -3.41
CA ALA A 13 -2.85 9.05 -3.53
C ALA A 13 -1.55 8.25 -3.37
N LEU A 14 -1.50 7.32 -2.41
CA LEU A 14 -0.39 6.38 -2.24
C LEU A 14 -0.18 5.51 -3.48
N PHE A 15 -1.26 4.96 -4.04
CA PHE A 15 -1.16 4.18 -5.27
C PHE A 15 -0.61 5.02 -6.44
N ALA A 16 -1.06 6.27 -6.56
CA ALA A 16 -0.58 7.20 -7.58
C ALA A 16 0.92 7.57 -7.42
N THR A 17 1.46 7.65 -6.20
CA THR A 17 2.90 7.87 -6.00
C THR A 17 3.73 6.65 -6.32
N MET A 18 3.23 5.44 -6.03
CA MET A 18 3.88 4.19 -6.43
C MET A 18 3.96 4.08 -7.95
N ARG A 19 2.88 4.43 -8.67
CA ARG A 19 2.88 4.49 -10.15
C ARG A 19 3.90 5.47 -10.73
N LYS A 20 4.18 6.56 -10.00
CA LYS A 20 5.23 7.54 -10.36
C LYS A 20 6.62 7.09 -9.94
N LYS A 21 6.76 5.90 -9.34
CA LYS A 21 8.01 5.31 -8.87
C LYS A 21 8.69 6.16 -7.79
N ASP A 22 7.92 6.96 -7.08
CA ASP A 22 8.41 7.79 -5.97
C ASP A 22 8.34 6.98 -4.67
N LEU A 23 9.37 6.15 -4.46
CA LEU A 23 9.47 5.28 -3.28
C LEU A 23 9.41 6.10 -1.99
N LYS A 24 10.20 7.18 -1.92
CA LYS A 24 10.28 8.02 -0.72
C LYS A 24 8.91 8.59 -0.38
N LYS A 25 8.23 9.19 -1.36
CA LYS A 25 6.92 9.80 -1.11
C LYS A 25 5.86 8.77 -0.77
N SER A 26 5.93 7.59 -1.39
CA SER A 26 5.01 6.49 -1.10
C SER A 26 5.17 6.00 0.35
N CYS A 27 6.40 5.82 0.83
CA CYS A 27 6.67 5.48 2.23
C CYS A 27 6.16 6.56 3.19
N GLU A 28 6.44 7.84 2.91
CA GLU A 28 5.95 8.96 3.74
C GLU A 28 4.42 8.97 3.87
N ILE A 29 3.70 8.74 2.78
CA ILE A 29 2.22 8.69 2.79
C ILE A 29 1.73 7.47 3.57
N ALA A 30 2.33 6.29 3.36
CA ALA A 30 1.93 5.09 4.07
C ALA A 30 2.13 5.24 5.59
N GLU A 31 3.27 5.78 6.02
CA GLU A 31 3.55 6.05 7.43
C GLU A 31 2.59 7.10 8.01
N MET A 32 2.28 8.17 7.27
CA MET A 32 1.26 9.15 7.67
C MET A 32 -0.11 8.50 7.89
N ILE A 33 -0.57 7.64 6.97
CA ILE A 33 -1.85 6.93 7.13
C ILE A 33 -1.85 6.09 8.41
N MET A 34 -0.77 5.35 8.66
CA MET A 34 -0.68 4.48 9.83
C MET A 34 -0.57 5.25 11.15
N LEU A 35 0.15 6.37 11.17
CA LEU A 35 0.39 7.16 12.38
C LEU A 35 -0.73 8.16 12.68
N GLU A 36 -1.16 8.93 11.68
CA GLU A 36 -2.10 10.04 11.86
C GLU A 36 -3.56 9.58 11.80
N TYR A 37 -3.86 8.60 10.94
CA TYR A 37 -5.21 8.03 10.81
C TYR A 37 -5.39 6.73 11.62
N GLY A 38 -4.31 6.23 12.24
CA GLY A 38 -4.35 5.07 13.14
C GLY A 38 -4.63 3.73 12.46
N LEU A 39 -4.42 3.65 11.13
CA LEU A 39 -4.62 2.40 10.40
C LEU A 39 -3.49 1.41 10.72
N SER A 40 -3.87 0.15 10.95
CA SER A 40 -2.92 -0.97 10.91
C SER A 40 -2.39 -1.20 9.49
N GLY A 41 -1.23 -1.86 9.37
CA GLY A 41 -0.70 -2.24 8.07
C GLY A 41 -1.67 -3.10 7.25
N ARG A 42 -2.48 -3.94 7.90
CA ARG A 42 -3.48 -4.80 7.24
C ARG A 42 -4.66 -3.99 6.70
N GLU A 43 -5.12 -2.98 7.42
CA GLU A 43 -6.17 -2.07 6.94
C GLU A 43 -5.68 -1.26 5.74
N LEU A 44 -4.43 -0.79 5.77
CA LEU A 44 -3.79 -0.14 4.62
C LEU A 44 -3.75 -1.07 3.40
N ILE A 45 -3.37 -2.34 3.57
CA ILE A 45 -3.39 -3.34 2.49
C ILE A 45 -4.80 -3.54 1.94
N ALA A 46 -5.83 -3.57 2.79
CA ALA A 46 -7.21 -3.74 2.35
C ALA A 46 -7.67 -2.57 1.47
N GLU A 47 -7.33 -1.33 1.83
CA GLU A 47 -7.63 -0.14 1.04
C GLU A 47 -6.87 -0.10 -0.30
N LEU A 48 -5.59 -0.48 -0.27
CA LEU A 48 -4.80 -0.62 -1.50
C LEU A 48 -5.36 -1.70 -2.42
N LYS A 49 -5.80 -2.84 -1.89
CA LYS A 49 -6.45 -3.90 -2.66
C LYS A 49 -7.75 -3.42 -3.30
N ASN A 50 -8.55 -2.63 -2.59
CA ASN A 50 -9.78 -2.04 -3.13
C ASN A 50 -9.49 -1.06 -4.27
N THR A 51 -8.42 -0.28 -4.14
CA THR A 51 -7.96 0.67 -5.17
C THR A 51 -7.43 -0.08 -6.39
N ALA A 52 -6.51 -1.03 -6.18
CA ALA A 52 -5.92 -1.86 -7.22
C ALA A 52 -6.98 -2.62 -8.03
N LYS A 53 -7.97 -3.25 -7.38
CA LYS A 53 -9.04 -3.98 -8.08
C LYS A 53 -9.85 -3.12 -9.06
N ARG A 54 -9.99 -1.82 -8.80
CA ARG A 54 -10.77 -0.92 -9.66
C ARG A 54 -10.00 -0.48 -10.90
N GLU A 55 -8.67 -0.37 -10.79
CA GLU A 55 -7.86 0.34 -11.77
C GLU A 55 -6.72 -0.47 -12.37
N TYR A 56 -6.34 -1.57 -11.71
CA TYR A 56 -5.10 -2.27 -11.97
C TYR A 56 -5.23 -3.76 -11.60
N ASN A 57 -5.80 -4.54 -12.52
CA ASN A 57 -5.99 -5.98 -12.35
C ASN A 57 -4.70 -6.77 -12.68
N ASP A 58 -3.67 -6.60 -11.86
CA ASP A 58 -2.36 -7.23 -12.00
C ASP A 58 -2.15 -8.38 -11.00
N GLU A 59 -1.71 -9.53 -11.50
CA GLU A 59 -1.49 -10.73 -10.68
C GLU A 59 -0.28 -10.59 -9.74
N THR A 60 0.79 -9.93 -10.18
CA THR A 60 2.00 -9.69 -9.37
C THR A 60 1.67 -8.78 -8.20
N LEU A 61 0.89 -7.73 -8.44
CA LEU A 61 0.38 -6.85 -7.38
C LEU A 61 -0.45 -7.62 -6.35
N THR A 62 -1.32 -8.51 -6.81
CA THR A 62 -2.16 -9.34 -5.91
C THR A 62 -1.29 -10.22 -5.02
N VAL A 63 -0.25 -10.85 -5.58
CA VAL A 63 0.69 -11.69 -4.82
C VAL A 63 1.45 -10.87 -3.78
N ILE A 64 2.00 -9.71 -4.15
CA ILE A 64 2.75 -8.84 -3.22
C ILE A 64 1.88 -8.42 -2.02
N LEU A 65 0.63 -8.02 -2.27
CA LEU A 65 -0.30 -7.65 -1.20
C LEU A 65 -0.61 -8.84 -0.27
N SER A 66 -0.80 -10.03 -0.83
CA SER A 66 -1.05 -11.25 -0.05
C SER A 66 0.16 -11.72 0.77
N ASP A 67 1.37 -11.67 0.20
CA ASP A 67 2.61 -11.98 0.92
C ASP A 67 2.82 -11.05 2.12
N THR A 68 2.51 -9.77 1.92
CA THR A 68 2.65 -8.75 2.96
C THR A 68 1.62 -8.96 4.07
N ASP A 69 0.35 -9.22 3.73
CA ASP A 69 -0.70 -9.54 4.72
C ASP A 69 -0.33 -10.77 5.57
N PHE A 70 0.23 -11.80 4.93
CA PHE A 70 0.73 -12.97 5.65
C PHE A 70 1.90 -12.62 6.59
N SER A 71 2.87 -11.86 6.09
CA SER A 71 4.05 -11.44 6.88
C SER A 71 3.66 -10.62 8.10
N LEU A 72 2.66 -9.74 7.98
CA LEU A 72 2.15 -8.94 9.09
C LEU A 72 1.57 -9.77 10.24
N CYS A 73 1.11 -11.01 10.00
CA CYS A 73 0.64 -11.89 11.09
C CYS A 73 1.74 -12.24 12.11
N THR A 74 3.01 -12.11 11.74
CA THR A 74 4.17 -12.46 12.59
C THR A 74 5.22 -11.36 12.66
N ALA A 75 4.99 -10.22 12.00
CA ALA A 75 5.95 -9.16 11.90
C ALA A 75 6.14 -8.46 13.26
N GLN A 76 7.39 -8.16 13.60
CA GLN A 76 7.71 -7.30 14.75
C GLN A 76 7.64 -5.80 14.40
N ASN A 77 7.58 -5.46 13.12
CA ASN A 77 7.54 -4.08 12.64
C ASN A 77 6.70 -3.98 11.36
N GLU A 78 5.47 -3.48 11.48
CA GLU A 78 4.56 -3.32 10.34
C GLU A 78 5.08 -2.28 9.34
N TYR A 79 5.65 -1.17 9.80
CA TYR A 79 6.17 -0.10 8.92
C TYR A 79 7.24 -0.61 7.97
N LEU A 80 8.16 -1.43 8.46
CA LEU A 80 9.20 -2.01 7.61
C LEU A 80 8.61 -2.95 6.55
N GLN A 81 7.61 -3.76 6.91
CA GLN A 81 6.93 -4.65 5.96
C GLN A 81 6.14 -3.87 4.90
N ILE A 82 5.47 -2.78 5.29
CA ILE A 82 4.78 -1.88 4.37
C ILE A 82 5.78 -1.18 3.43
N ASN A 83 6.92 -0.70 3.94
CA ASN A 83 7.97 -0.11 3.11
C ASN A 83 8.56 -1.12 2.12
N ALA A 84 8.75 -2.37 2.53
CA ALA A 84 9.17 -3.46 1.64
C ALA A 84 8.11 -3.77 0.56
N MET A 85 6.84 -3.81 0.94
CA MET A 85 5.72 -3.99 0.01
C MET A 85 5.69 -2.89 -1.06
N ILE A 86 5.83 -1.62 -0.66
CA ILE A 86 5.87 -0.47 -1.57
C ILE A 86 7.04 -0.61 -2.56
N ALA A 87 8.23 -0.94 -2.07
CA ALA A 87 9.40 -1.15 -2.92
C ALA A 87 9.18 -2.28 -3.93
N ARG A 88 8.57 -3.41 -3.51
CA ARG A 88 8.21 -4.52 -4.39
C ARG A 88 7.18 -4.12 -5.44
N ILE A 89 6.13 -3.40 -5.07
CA ILE A 89 5.13 -2.92 -6.04
C ILE A 89 5.78 -2.04 -7.09
N ILE A 90 6.63 -1.08 -6.70
CA ILE A 90 7.31 -0.20 -7.66
C ILE A 90 8.18 -1.01 -8.62
N THR A 91 9.02 -1.89 -8.09
CA THR A 91 10.06 -2.60 -8.88
C THR A 91 9.55 -3.82 -9.64
N GLU A 92 8.52 -4.50 -9.14
CA GLU A 92 7.98 -5.72 -9.75
C GLU A 92 6.71 -5.47 -10.57
N VAL A 93 6.02 -4.36 -10.37
CA VAL A 93 4.79 -4.03 -11.11
C VAL A 93 5.04 -2.85 -12.04
N PHE A 94 5.41 -1.69 -11.51
CA PHE A 94 5.49 -0.45 -12.31
C PHE A 94 6.81 -0.27 -13.07
N ASP A 95 7.88 -0.96 -12.70
CA ASP A 95 9.14 -0.98 -13.46
C ASP A 95 9.12 -1.93 -14.67
N ARG A 96 8.10 -2.80 -14.78
CA ARG A 96 7.91 -3.67 -15.95
C ARG A 96 7.13 -2.99 -17.08
N GLU A 97 6.39 -1.92 -16.79
CA GLU A 97 5.69 -1.07 -17.76
C GLU A 97 6.62 -0.03 -18.41
#